data_AF-A0A4Z1E884-F1
#
_entry.id   AF-A0A4Z1E884-F1
#
_cell.length_a   1.000
_cell.length_b   1.000
_cell.length_c   1.000
_cell.angle_alpha   90.00
_cell.angle_beta   90.00
_cell.angle_gamma   90.00
#
_symmetry.space_group_name_H-M   'P 1'
#
loop_
_entity.id
_entity.type
_entity.pdbx_description
1 polymer ?
#
loop_
_entity_poly.entity_id
_entity_poly.type
_entity_poly.pdbx_seq_one_letter_code
_entity_poly.pdbx_strand_id
1 'polypeptide(L)'
;MTFSPLVGAQFRHYTDDLYELVIVRDDALCASQKVFFIYPHLTQWPTKDLMSKHPTKEGMWKYRGRTDDIIVLLNDVNINPLLMERILMSHPKVVAALLTGTGNVKGAWPIGVVHPPQNEEETTSLVEELWPTVEKANDATYRTEGKGSKDKIIFTSKDKSMLRAGKGSVQRKFTLVSFRQ
;
A
#
# COMPACT_ATOMS: atom_id res chain seq x y z
N MET A 1 2.91 9.50 -16.51
CA MET A 1 1.66 10.17 -16.93
C MET A 1 1.83 11.67 -16.79
N THR A 2 1.23 12.43 -17.68
CA THR A 2 1.07 13.89 -17.56
C THR A 2 -0.39 14.19 -17.22
N PHE A 3 -0.65 15.35 -16.64
CA PHE A 3 -2.01 15.77 -16.30
C PHE A 3 -2.37 16.99 -17.14
N SER A 4 -3.59 17.01 -17.67
CA SER A 4 -4.10 18.17 -18.38
C SER A 4 -4.15 19.38 -17.43
N PRO A 5 -3.78 20.59 -17.89
CA PRO A 5 -3.95 21.81 -17.10
C PRO A 5 -5.38 22.02 -16.61
N LEU A 6 -6.37 21.53 -17.37
CA LEU A 6 -7.80 21.64 -17.05
C LEU A 6 -8.23 20.84 -15.82
N VAL A 7 -7.37 19.96 -15.31
CA VAL A 7 -7.64 19.20 -14.09
C VAL A 7 -7.44 20.08 -12.85
N GLY A 8 -6.58 21.11 -12.90
CA GLY A 8 -6.16 21.84 -11.70
C GLY A 8 -5.36 20.96 -10.72
N ALA A 9 -4.58 20.02 -11.27
CA ALA A 9 -3.77 19.07 -10.51
C ALA A 9 -2.59 19.79 -9.84
N GLN A 10 -2.50 19.71 -8.52
CA GLN A 10 -1.34 20.10 -7.73
C GLN A 10 -0.77 18.88 -7.00
N PHE A 11 0.56 18.78 -6.96
CA PHE A 11 1.26 17.69 -6.29
C PHE A 11 1.85 18.22 -4.98
N ARG A 12 1.22 17.86 -3.86
CA ARG A 12 1.67 18.30 -2.53
C ARG A 12 2.56 17.24 -1.93
N HIS A 13 3.72 17.64 -1.41
CA HIS A 13 4.63 16.70 -0.76
C HIS A 13 3.91 15.97 0.39
N TYR A 14 4.12 14.66 0.48
CA TYR A 14 3.50 13.81 1.51
C TYR A 14 4.57 13.18 2.41
N THR A 15 5.46 12.38 1.83
CA THR A 15 6.62 11.79 2.51
C THR A 15 7.65 11.42 1.46
N ASP A 16 8.94 11.55 1.76
CA ASP A 16 10.01 11.06 0.89
C ASP A 16 9.91 11.62 -0.54
N ASP A 17 9.91 10.75 -1.56
CA ASP A 17 9.70 11.12 -2.97
C ASP A 17 8.22 11.10 -3.40
N LEU A 18 7.29 10.93 -2.46
CA LEU A 18 5.86 10.82 -2.70
C LEU A 18 5.11 12.14 -2.49
N TYR A 19 4.23 12.43 -3.44
CA TYR A 19 3.39 13.61 -3.47
C TYR A 19 1.92 13.19 -3.64
N GLU A 20 1.02 13.73 -2.84
CA GLU A 20 -0.42 13.55 -3.02
C GLU A 20 -0.92 14.41 -4.18
N LEU A 21 -1.69 13.80 -5.08
CA LEU A 21 -2.44 14.52 -6.10
C LEU A 21 -3.66 15.20 -5.46
N VAL A 22 -3.68 16.53 -5.53
CA VAL A 22 -4.78 17.36 -5.05
C VAL A 22 -5.33 18.15 -6.21
N ILE A 23 -6.64 18.03 -6.45
CA ILE A 23 -7.34 18.89 -7.40
C ILE A 23 -7.71 20.17 -6.66
N VAL A 24 -7.21 21.32 -7.11
CA VAL A 24 -7.53 22.63 -6.52
C VAL A 24 -8.57 23.31 -7.38
N ARG A 25 -9.60 23.86 -6.74
CA ARG A 25 -10.69 24.54 -7.43
C ARG A 25 -10.16 25.77 -8.13
N ASP A 26 -10.54 25.88 -9.39
CA ASP A 26 -10.40 27.06 -10.21
C ASP A 26 -11.75 27.32 -10.88
N ASP A 27 -12.38 28.44 -10.56
CA ASP A 27 -13.70 28.78 -11.11
C ASP A 27 -13.64 28.94 -12.65
N ALA A 28 -12.46 29.27 -13.22
CA ALA A 28 -12.26 29.29 -14.67
C ALA A 28 -12.30 27.88 -15.30
N LEU A 29 -12.06 26.83 -14.50
CA LEU A 29 -12.05 25.42 -14.91
C LEU A 29 -13.31 24.67 -14.44
N CYS A 30 -14.35 25.38 -14.00
CA CYS A 30 -15.54 24.75 -13.38
C CYS A 30 -16.21 23.67 -14.26
N ALA A 31 -16.16 23.81 -15.59
CA ALA A 31 -16.72 22.84 -16.52
C ALA A 31 -15.95 21.49 -16.55
N SER A 32 -14.64 21.50 -16.29
CA SER A 32 -13.81 20.29 -16.24
C SER A 32 -13.70 19.72 -14.83
N GLN A 33 -13.82 20.54 -13.79
CA GLN A 33 -13.67 20.13 -12.39
C GLN A 33 -14.99 19.69 -11.75
N LYS A 34 -15.58 18.60 -12.28
CA LYS A 34 -16.89 18.07 -11.85
C LYS A 34 -17.01 17.78 -10.35
N VAL A 35 -15.89 17.52 -9.65
CA VAL A 35 -15.88 17.27 -8.22
C VAL A 35 -16.44 18.45 -7.41
N PHE A 36 -16.22 19.69 -7.85
CA PHE A 36 -16.75 20.89 -7.18
C PHE A 36 -18.20 21.19 -7.57
N PHE A 37 -18.74 20.53 -8.60
CA PHE A 37 -20.18 20.57 -8.84
C PHE A 37 -20.94 19.66 -7.85
N ILE A 38 -20.38 18.48 -7.56
CA ILE A 38 -20.94 17.53 -6.59
C ILE A 38 -20.72 18.01 -5.16
N TYR A 39 -19.57 18.65 -4.90
CA TYR A 39 -19.22 19.20 -3.59
C TYR A 39 -18.89 20.71 -3.69
N PRO A 40 -19.90 21.59 -3.85
CA PRO A 40 -19.70 23.02 -4.10
C PRO A 40 -19.01 23.80 -2.99
N HIS A 41 -19.02 23.27 -1.77
CA HIS A 41 -18.39 23.90 -0.61
C HIS A 41 -16.88 23.61 -0.53
N LEU A 42 -16.36 22.71 -1.36
CA LEU A 42 -14.94 22.38 -1.36
C LEU A 42 -14.16 23.33 -2.28
N THR A 43 -12.98 23.72 -1.81
CA THR A 43 -11.99 24.50 -2.57
C THR A 43 -10.81 23.64 -3.05
N GLN A 44 -10.70 22.43 -2.50
CA GLN A 44 -9.68 21.45 -2.89
C GLN A 44 -10.23 20.05 -2.67
N TRP A 45 -9.74 19.11 -3.46
CA TRP A 45 -10.09 17.70 -3.39
C TRP A 45 -8.80 16.87 -3.36
N PRO A 46 -8.37 16.38 -2.19
CA PRO A 46 -7.30 15.41 -2.09
C PRO A 46 -7.78 14.07 -2.67
N THR A 47 -7.22 13.62 -3.80
CA THR A 47 -7.68 12.38 -4.46
C THR A 47 -7.27 11.13 -3.69
N LYS A 48 -6.37 11.30 -2.72
CA LYS A 48 -5.68 10.25 -1.97
C LYS A 48 -4.66 9.46 -2.79
N ASP A 49 -4.42 9.81 -4.05
CA ASP A 49 -3.42 9.13 -4.88
C ASP A 49 -2.03 9.71 -4.64
N LEU A 50 -1.06 8.83 -4.43
CA LEU A 50 0.35 9.16 -4.26
C LEU A 50 1.11 8.96 -5.56
N MET A 51 1.96 9.93 -5.85
CA MET A 51 2.68 10.06 -7.10
C MET A 51 4.17 10.36 -6.82
N SER A 52 5.07 9.80 -7.61
CA SER A 52 6.48 10.21 -7.63
C SER A 52 6.80 10.91 -8.95
N LYS A 53 7.76 11.83 -8.94
CA LYS A 53 8.30 12.41 -10.18
C LYS A 53 8.98 11.33 -11.02
N HIS A 54 8.91 11.43 -12.34
CA HIS A 54 9.67 10.55 -13.24
C HIS A 54 11.15 10.95 -13.20
N PRO A 55 12.10 10.00 -13.05
CA PRO A 55 13.50 10.32 -12.81
C PRO A 55 14.17 11.10 -13.96
N THR A 56 13.72 10.90 -15.20
CA THR A 56 14.35 11.47 -16.40
C THR A 56 13.43 12.35 -17.25
N LYS A 57 12.15 12.47 -16.91
CA LYS A 57 11.16 13.18 -17.74
C LYS A 57 10.44 14.21 -16.88
N GLU A 58 10.80 15.48 -17.06
CA GLU A 58 10.18 16.57 -16.33
C GLU A 58 8.68 16.64 -16.59
N GLY A 59 7.91 17.02 -15.57
CA GLY A 59 6.44 17.11 -15.64
C GLY A 59 5.71 15.76 -15.72
N MET A 60 6.43 14.63 -15.81
CA MET A 60 5.82 13.31 -15.75
C MET A 60 5.81 12.75 -14.34
N TRP A 61 4.69 12.12 -14.00
CA TRP A 61 4.46 11.51 -12.70
C TRP A 61 4.21 10.01 -12.85
N LYS A 62 4.52 9.26 -11.80
CA LYS A 62 4.29 7.82 -11.71
C LYS A 62 3.42 7.55 -10.50
N TYR A 63 2.33 6.81 -10.69
CA TYR A 63 1.48 6.37 -9.59
C TYR A 63 2.25 5.43 -8.66
N ARG A 64 2.12 5.66 -7.36
CA ARG A 64 2.82 4.95 -6.29
C ARG A 64 1.91 4.33 -5.24
N GLY A 65 0.60 4.49 -5.37
CA GLY A 65 -0.37 3.93 -4.42
C GLY A 65 -1.29 5.01 -3.89
N ARG A 66 -1.89 4.76 -2.73
CA ARG A 66 -2.79 5.71 -2.07
C ARG A 66 -2.31 6.04 -0.67
N THR A 67 -2.70 7.21 -0.18
CA THR A 67 -2.43 7.66 1.19
C THR A 67 -3.06 6.75 2.24
N ASP A 68 -4.22 6.14 1.95
CA ASP A 68 -4.89 5.20 2.85
C ASP A 68 -4.23 3.81 2.90
N ASP A 69 -3.32 3.51 1.96
CA ASP A 69 -2.48 2.30 1.97
C ASP A 69 -1.14 2.48 2.69
N ILE A 70 -0.75 3.72 3.03
CA ILE A 70 0.48 3.99 3.78
C ILE A 70 0.36 3.48 5.21
N ILE A 71 1.39 2.74 5.64
CA ILE A 71 1.48 2.24 7.01
C ILE A 71 2.29 3.26 7.82
N VAL A 72 1.64 3.86 8.80
CA VAL A 72 2.29 4.74 9.77
C VAL A 72 2.65 3.91 11.00
N LEU A 73 3.95 3.67 11.21
CA LEU A 73 4.46 2.98 12.38
C LEU A 73 4.42 3.88 13.64
N LEU A 74 4.60 3.32 14.83
CA LEU A 74 4.54 4.05 16.11
C LEU A 74 5.55 5.21 16.24
N ASN A 75 6.64 5.15 15.48
CA ASN A 75 7.71 6.14 15.45
C ASN A 75 7.51 7.18 14.32
N ASP A 76 6.26 7.37 13.86
CA ASP A 76 5.88 8.27 12.76
C ASP A 76 6.59 7.96 11.43
N VAL A 77 7.09 6.73 11.28
CA VAL A 77 7.70 6.26 10.04
C VAL A 77 6.62 5.80 9.08
N ASN A 78 6.55 6.48 7.93
CA ASN A 78 5.65 6.13 6.83
C ASN A 78 6.27 5.08 5.92
N ILE A 79 5.59 3.95 5.75
CA ILE A 79 5.99 2.88 4.83
C ILE A 79 4.96 2.78 3.71
N ASN A 80 5.43 2.78 2.47
CA ASN A 80 4.61 2.41 1.32
C ASN A 80 4.76 0.89 1.05
N PRO A 81 3.77 0.07 1.42
CA PRO A 81 3.91 -1.38 1.37
C PRO A 81 3.70 -1.96 -0.03
N LEU A 82 3.15 -1.18 -0.98
CA LEU A 82 2.61 -1.69 -2.23
C LEU A 82 3.63 -2.50 -3.05
N LEU A 83 4.86 -1.98 -3.16
CA LEU A 83 5.92 -2.68 -3.89
C LEU A 83 6.39 -3.93 -3.14
N MET A 84 6.52 -3.84 -1.81
CA MET A 84 6.96 -4.94 -0.95
C MET A 84 5.98 -6.11 -1.04
N GLU A 85 4.68 -5.83 -0.90
CA GLU A 85 3.60 -6.81 -1.04
C GLU A 85 3.58 -7.44 -2.43
N ARG A 86 3.78 -6.66 -3.48
CA ARG A 86 3.81 -7.18 -4.85
C ARG A 86 5.00 -8.10 -5.10
N ILE A 87 6.15 -7.82 -4.52
CA ILE A 87 7.32 -8.71 -4.58
C ILE A 87 6.99 -10.02 -3.88
N LEU A 88 6.37 -9.96 -2.70
CA LEU A 88 6.01 -11.18 -1.96
C LEU A 88 4.95 -12.02 -2.69
N MET A 89 3.95 -11.37 -3.30
CA MET A 89 2.95 -12.01 -4.16
C MET A 89 3.51 -12.56 -5.48
N SER A 90 4.76 -12.28 -5.83
CA SER A 90 5.40 -12.91 -6.99
C SER A 90 5.84 -14.35 -6.71
N HIS A 91 5.87 -14.77 -5.43
CA HIS A 91 6.18 -16.14 -5.06
C HIS A 91 5.02 -17.09 -5.41
N PRO A 92 5.26 -18.24 -6.07
CA PRO A 92 4.18 -19.13 -6.56
C PRO A 92 3.22 -19.64 -5.49
N LYS A 93 3.68 -19.79 -4.25
CA LYS A 93 2.85 -20.25 -3.12
C LYS A 93 2.02 -19.14 -2.47
N VAL A 94 2.27 -17.87 -2.77
CA VAL A 94 1.61 -16.71 -2.14
C VAL A 94 0.44 -16.24 -2.99
N VAL A 95 -0.76 -16.23 -2.40
CA VAL A 95 -2.02 -15.81 -3.05
C VAL A 95 -2.40 -14.38 -2.64
N ALA A 96 -1.92 -13.94 -1.48
CA ALA A 96 -2.04 -12.57 -1.01
C ALA A 96 -0.95 -12.27 0.03
N ALA A 97 -0.48 -11.04 0.05
CA ALA A 97 0.39 -10.54 1.11
C ALA A 97 -0.06 -9.15 1.54
N LEU A 98 -0.02 -8.89 2.84
CA LEU A 98 -0.16 -7.56 3.40
C LEU A 98 1.00 -7.30 4.34
N LEU A 99 1.55 -6.09 4.31
CA LEU A 99 2.33 -5.55 5.41
C LEU A 99 1.36 -4.86 6.37
N THR A 100 1.47 -5.16 7.65
CA THR A 100 0.79 -4.43 8.73
C THR A 100 1.83 -3.88 9.69
N GLY A 101 1.44 -2.95 10.55
CA GLY A 101 2.37 -2.29 11.47
C GLY A 101 1.82 -1.01 12.08
N THR A 102 0.64 -0.55 11.65
CA THR A 102 0.02 0.65 12.22
C THR A 102 -0.16 0.50 13.73
N GLY A 103 0.43 1.41 14.50
CA GLY A 103 0.43 1.34 15.97
C GLY A 103 1.38 0.31 16.56
N ASN A 104 2.34 -0.21 15.79
CA ASN A 104 3.41 -1.11 16.24
C ASN A 104 4.79 -0.54 15.88
N VAL A 105 5.83 -0.98 16.59
CA VAL A 105 7.23 -0.54 16.36
C VAL A 105 7.84 -1.19 15.11
N LYS A 106 7.39 -2.39 14.75
CA LYS A 106 7.83 -3.13 13.56
C LYS A 106 6.65 -3.62 12.75
N GLY A 107 6.87 -3.76 11.45
CA GLY A 107 5.92 -4.39 10.54
C GLY A 107 5.77 -5.90 10.78
N ALA A 108 4.62 -6.45 10.38
CA ALA A 108 4.35 -7.88 10.32
C ALA A 108 3.75 -8.25 8.96
N TRP A 109 3.96 -9.50 8.55
CA TRP A 109 3.55 -10.04 7.26
C TRP A 109 2.42 -11.06 7.41
N PRO A 110 1.15 -10.63 7.40
CA PRO A 110 0.05 -11.51 7.06
C PRO A 110 0.18 -12.01 5.60
N ILE A 111 0.26 -13.32 5.41
CA ILE A 111 0.44 -13.96 4.11
C ILE A 111 -0.63 -15.03 3.91
N GLY A 112 -1.39 -14.91 2.83
CA GLY A 112 -2.25 -15.99 2.34
C GLY A 112 -1.48 -16.86 1.36
N VAL A 113 -1.46 -18.17 1.63
CA VAL A 113 -0.81 -19.16 0.77
C VAL A 113 -1.81 -20.18 0.22
N VAL A 114 -1.45 -20.83 -0.88
CA VAL A 114 -2.29 -21.85 -1.54
C VAL A 114 -2.58 -23.02 -0.59
N HIS A 115 -1.55 -23.45 0.14
CA HIS A 115 -1.62 -24.52 1.13
C HIS A 115 -1.15 -23.99 2.48
N PRO A 116 -2.08 -23.55 3.36
CA PRO A 116 -1.73 -23.09 4.70
C PRO A 116 -1.08 -24.22 5.51
N PRO A 117 0.00 -23.93 6.26
CA PRO A 117 0.63 -24.92 7.12
C PRO A 117 -0.34 -25.37 8.22
N GLN A 118 -0.30 -26.66 8.56
CA GLN A 118 -1.19 -27.28 9.56
C GLN A 118 -0.51 -27.45 10.93
N ASN A 119 0.81 -27.34 10.98
CA ASN A 119 1.62 -27.51 12.18
C ASN A 119 2.84 -26.57 12.17
N GLU A 120 3.58 -26.56 13.29
CA GLU A 120 4.73 -25.68 13.48
C GLU A 120 5.93 -26.03 12.58
N GLU A 121 6.12 -27.31 12.28
CA GLU A 121 7.18 -27.78 11.38
C GLU A 121 6.96 -27.28 9.95
N GLU A 122 5.75 -27.45 9.41
CA GLU A 122 5.34 -26.91 8.11
C GLU A 122 5.43 -25.39 8.09
N THR A 123 5.04 -24.72 9.19
CA THR A 123 5.14 -23.27 9.31
C THR A 123 6.58 -22.81 9.20
N THR A 124 7.49 -23.46 9.93
CA THR A 124 8.92 -23.14 9.93
C THR A 124 9.52 -23.39 8.55
N SER A 125 9.22 -24.52 7.93
CA SER A 125 9.69 -24.85 6.57
C SER A 125 9.22 -23.81 5.55
N LEU A 126 7.94 -23.41 5.61
CA LEU A 126 7.39 -22.42 4.69
C LEU A 126 7.96 -21.01 4.92
N VAL A 127 8.23 -20.63 6.17
CA VAL A 127 8.94 -19.37 6.48
C VAL A 127 10.33 -19.37 5.86
N GLU A 128 11.10 -20.44 6.01
CA GLU A 128 12.43 -20.56 5.42
C GLU A 128 12.40 -20.51 3.90
N GLU A 129 11.42 -21.17 3.28
CA GLU A 129 11.23 -21.13 1.83
C GLU A 129 10.87 -19.72 1.32
N LEU A 130 10.00 -19.00 2.01
CA LEU A 130 9.58 -17.64 1.61
C LEU A 130 10.61 -16.57 1.95
N TRP A 131 11.54 -16.85 2.87
CA TRP A 131 12.46 -15.87 3.39
C TRP A 131 13.25 -15.11 2.32
N PRO A 132 13.83 -15.77 1.28
CA PRO A 132 14.52 -15.05 0.20
C PRO A 132 13.62 -14.06 -0.55
N THR A 133 12.32 -14.33 -0.66
CA THR A 133 11.37 -13.38 -1.26
C THR A 133 11.02 -12.25 -0.30
N VAL A 134 10.91 -12.54 1.00
CA VAL A 134 10.71 -11.52 2.05
C VAL A 134 11.92 -10.58 2.11
N GLU A 135 13.15 -11.08 2.00
CA GLU A 135 14.36 -10.25 1.93
C GLU A 135 14.33 -9.31 0.72
N LYS A 136 14.00 -9.84 -0.47
CA LYS A 136 13.81 -9.01 -1.67
C LYS A 136 12.71 -7.95 -1.48
N ALA A 137 11.63 -8.27 -0.78
CA ALA A 137 10.57 -7.32 -0.46
C ALA A 137 11.06 -6.25 0.53
N ASN A 138 11.87 -6.63 1.53
CA ASN A 138 12.48 -5.71 2.50
C ASN A 138 13.44 -4.71 1.82
N ASP A 139 14.11 -5.10 0.74
CA ASP A 139 15.00 -4.21 -0.03
C ASP A 139 14.24 -3.12 -0.81
N ALA A 140 12.92 -3.26 -0.98
CA ALA A 140 12.09 -2.23 -1.60
C ALA A 140 11.84 -1.03 -0.67
N THR A 141 12.25 -1.10 0.60
CA THR A 141 12.24 0.02 1.54
C THR A 141 13.63 0.26 2.13
N TYR A 142 14.04 1.52 2.21
CA TYR A 142 15.25 1.92 2.93
C TYR A 142 15.00 2.10 4.43
N ARG A 143 13.74 2.09 4.87
CA ARG A 143 13.33 2.27 6.26
C ARG A 143 13.38 0.92 6.98
N THR A 144 14.34 0.77 7.89
CA THR A 144 14.63 -0.48 8.61
C THR A 144 13.42 -0.98 9.41
N GLU A 145 12.61 -0.08 9.96
CA GLU A 145 11.43 -0.40 10.76
C GLU A 145 10.28 -0.98 9.93
N GLY A 146 10.28 -0.69 8.62
CA GLY A 146 9.36 -1.29 7.65
C GLY A 146 9.78 -2.69 7.19
N LYS A 147 11.02 -3.11 7.45
CA LYS A 147 11.51 -4.44 7.07
C LYS A 147 10.90 -5.48 8.00
N GLY A 148 10.24 -6.49 7.44
CA GLY A 148 9.66 -7.58 8.20
C GLY A 148 10.71 -8.61 8.60
N SER A 149 10.53 -9.19 9.78
CA SER A 149 11.38 -10.25 10.32
C SER A 149 10.68 -11.61 10.25
N LYS A 150 11.45 -12.71 10.27
CA LYS A 150 10.92 -14.09 10.21
C LYS A 150 9.86 -14.35 11.28
N ASP A 151 10.11 -13.88 12.51
CA ASP A 151 9.22 -14.03 13.68
C ASP A 151 7.91 -13.24 13.57
N LYS A 152 7.76 -12.41 12.53
CA LYS A 152 6.56 -11.60 12.27
C LYS A 152 5.84 -12.00 10.98
N ILE A 153 6.16 -13.18 10.44
CA ILE A 153 5.39 -13.78 9.34
C ILE A 153 4.23 -14.59 9.93
N ILE A 154 3.02 -14.29 9.47
CA ILE A 154 1.78 -14.91 9.94
C ILE A 154 1.02 -15.44 8.73
N PHE A 155 0.77 -16.74 8.68
CA PHE A 155 -0.02 -17.34 7.61
C PHE A 155 -1.52 -17.27 7.92
N THR A 156 -2.32 -16.89 6.94
CA THR A 156 -3.78 -16.90 7.05
C THR A 156 -4.31 -18.32 6.85
N SER A 157 -5.28 -18.74 7.66
CA SER A 157 -5.99 -20.01 7.47
C SER A 157 -7.21 -19.85 6.54
N LYS A 158 -7.87 -20.96 6.20
CA LYS A 158 -9.13 -20.93 5.46
C LYS A 158 -10.22 -20.17 6.24
N ASP A 159 -10.29 -20.41 7.55
CA ASP A 159 -11.31 -19.80 8.42
C ASP A 159 -11.05 -18.31 8.68
N LYS A 160 -9.78 -17.88 8.62
CA LYS A 160 -9.37 -16.49 8.83
C LYS A 160 -8.59 -15.98 7.61
N SER A 161 -9.23 -16.04 6.44
CA SER A 161 -8.65 -15.62 5.17
C SER A 161 -8.75 -14.10 4.95
N MET A 162 -7.97 -13.58 3.99
CA MET A 162 -8.02 -12.15 3.65
C MET A 162 -9.30 -11.81 2.88
N LEU A 163 -9.96 -10.73 3.29
CA LEU A 163 -11.16 -10.22 2.63
C LEU A 163 -10.83 -9.65 1.25
N ARG A 164 -11.67 -9.96 0.26
CA ARG A 164 -11.49 -9.54 -1.13
C ARG A 164 -12.70 -8.76 -1.63
N ALA A 165 -12.45 -7.72 -2.41
CA ALA A 165 -13.48 -7.00 -3.15
C ALA A 165 -13.99 -7.83 -4.34
N GLY A 166 -15.11 -7.44 -4.95
CA GLY A 166 -15.68 -8.14 -6.12
C GLY A 166 -14.73 -8.28 -7.31
N LYS A 167 -13.69 -7.43 -7.41
CA LYS A 167 -12.61 -7.51 -8.41
C LYS A 167 -11.42 -8.38 -7.98
N GLY A 168 -11.51 -9.10 -6.87
CA GLY A 168 -10.47 -9.99 -6.34
C GLY A 168 -9.36 -9.31 -5.54
N SER A 169 -9.27 -7.98 -5.51
CA SER A 169 -8.27 -7.24 -4.73
C SER A 169 -8.50 -7.39 -3.23
N VAL A 170 -7.43 -7.57 -2.45
CA VAL A 170 -7.51 -7.63 -0.99
C VAL A 170 -7.95 -6.29 -0.41
N GLN A 171 -8.91 -6.32 0.51
CA GLN A 171 -9.41 -5.15 1.21
C GLN A 171 -8.62 -4.94 2.51
N ARG A 172 -7.42 -4.35 2.42
CA ARG A 172 -6.46 -4.13 3.54
C ARG A 172 -7.17 -3.74 4.84
N LYS A 173 -7.90 -2.62 4.84
CA LYS A 173 -8.53 -2.08 6.06
C LYS A 173 -9.45 -3.08 6.74
N PHE A 174 -10.33 -3.73 5.97
CA PHE A 174 -11.28 -4.71 6.51
C PHE A 174 -10.56 -5.99 6.97
N THR A 175 -9.60 -6.50 6.19
CA THR A 175 -8.78 -7.66 6.56
C THR A 175 -8.04 -7.45 7.88
N LEU A 176 -7.34 -6.31 8.02
CA LEU A 176 -6.58 -6.02 9.24
C LEU A 176 -7.48 -5.87 10.47
N VAL A 177 -8.69 -5.31 10.32
CA VAL A 177 -9.68 -5.26 11.40
C VAL A 177 -10.14 -6.67 11.79
N SER A 178 -10.43 -7.53 10.81
CA SER A 178 -10.83 -8.92 11.07
C SER A 178 -9.74 -9.74 11.77
N PHE A 179 -8.47 -9.34 11.63
CA PHE A 179 -7.36 -10.04 12.25
C PHE A 179 -7.07 -9.65 13.70
N ARG A 180 -7.63 -8.53 14.18
CA ARG A 180 -7.46 -8.03 15.56
C ARG A 180 -8.36 -8.71 16.59
N GLN A 181 -9.35 -9.49 16.15
CA GLN A 181 -10.19 -10.35 16.99
C GLN A 181 -9.54 -11.73 17.14
#